data_AF-A0A7J7J845-F1
#
_entry.id   AF-A0A7J7J845-F1
#
_cell.length_a   1.000
_cell.length_b   1.000
_cell.length_c   1.000
_cell.angle_alpha   90.00
_cell.angle_beta   90.00
_cell.angle_gamma   90.00
#
_symmetry.space_group_name_H-M   'P 1'
#
loop_
_entity.id
_entity.type
_entity.pdbx_description
1 polymer ?
#
loop_
_entity_poly.entity_id
_entity_poly.type
_entity_poly.pdbx_seq_one_letter_code
_entity_poly.pdbx_strand_id
1 'polypeptide(L)'
;MQRIERSSDKIREVHVKHVQVSPQNANDMAPPLLFYNRVPKTGSTTFANIAYELAQRNDFSMLHINVTYKNTKWLNILDQQRFVKNVSLWTEKHPALYHGHLQFLDFTRFGYPNPCTSI
;
A
#
# COMPACT_ATOMS: atom_id res chain seq x y z
N MET A 1 23.63 27.15 24.15
CA MET A 1 24.02 25.78 23.72
C MET A 1 22.83 24.84 23.88
N GLN A 2 21.96 24.75 22.87
CA GLN A 2 20.76 23.90 22.94
C GLN A 2 20.96 22.61 22.14
N ARG A 3 20.77 21.51 22.88
CA ARG A 3 20.88 20.10 22.52
C ARG A 3 19.68 19.73 21.63
N ILE A 4 19.95 19.24 20.42
CA ILE A 4 18.93 18.76 19.48
C ILE A 4 18.46 17.39 19.98
N GLU A 5 17.27 17.35 20.57
CA GLU A 5 16.57 16.10 20.91
C GLU A 5 15.82 15.52 19.70
N ARG A 6 15.71 14.20 19.73
CA ARG A 6 15.33 13.29 18.64
C ARG A 6 13.90 13.55 18.15
N SER A 7 13.73 13.74 16.84
CA SER A 7 12.42 13.73 16.19
C SER A 7 12.05 12.30 15.81
N SER A 8 11.45 11.56 16.77
CA SER A 8 10.95 10.20 16.58
C SER A 8 9.48 10.12 16.13
N ASP A 9 8.77 11.23 15.97
CA ASP A 9 7.31 11.20 15.81
C ASP A 9 6.84 11.82 14.49
N LYS A 10 6.94 11.09 13.36
CA LYS A 10 6.21 11.46 12.11
C LYS A 10 5.73 10.25 11.30
N ILE A 11 5.31 9.16 11.93
CA ILE A 11 4.35 8.24 11.29
C ILE A 11 2.98 8.86 11.52
N ARG A 12 2.59 9.79 10.64
CA ARG A 12 1.26 10.42 10.68
C ARG A 12 0.20 9.35 10.46
N GLU A 13 -0.80 9.35 11.34
CA GLU A 13 -2.03 8.56 11.25
C GLU A 13 -2.53 8.47 9.81
N VAL A 14 -2.60 7.24 9.30
CA VAL A 14 -3.34 6.94 8.08
C VAL A 14 -4.82 7.07 8.45
N HIS A 15 -5.48 8.12 7.97
CA HIS A 15 -6.93 8.28 8.14
C HIS A 15 -7.66 7.22 7.29
N VAL A 16 -7.81 6.03 7.87
CA VAL A 16 -8.51 4.90 7.27
C VAL A 16 -10.00 5.08 7.49
N LYS A 17 -10.74 5.47 6.45
CA LYS A 17 -12.20 5.33 6.46
C LYS A 17 -12.53 3.84 6.39
N HIS A 18 -13.02 3.29 7.50
CA HIS A 18 -13.35 1.88 7.64
C HIS A 18 -14.80 1.64 7.20
N VAL A 19 -15.01 0.84 6.15
CA VAL A 19 -16.29 0.20 5.84
C VAL A 19 -15.98 -1.29 5.70
N GLN A 20 -16.74 -2.11 6.42
CA GLN A 20 -16.56 -3.56 6.55
C GLN A 20 -17.51 -4.25 5.59
N VAL A 21 -17.00 -5.08 4.67
CA VAL A 21 -17.87 -5.96 3.88
C VAL A 21 -17.25 -7.36 3.72
N SER A 22 -18.13 -8.35 3.72
CA SER A 22 -17.86 -9.77 3.94
C SER A 22 -17.55 -10.51 2.63
N PRO A 23 -16.54 -11.40 2.59
CA PRO A 23 -16.19 -12.12 1.37
C PRO A 23 -17.11 -13.33 1.19
N GLN A 24 -17.82 -13.39 0.07
CA GLN A 24 -18.47 -14.63 -0.36
C GLN A 24 -17.62 -15.32 -1.44
N ASN A 25 -17.09 -16.49 -1.05
CA ASN A 25 -16.55 -17.58 -1.88
C ASN A 25 -15.13 -17.40 -2.45
N ALA A 26 -14.11 -17.63 -1.61
CA ALA A 26 -12.72 -17.87 -2.02
C ALA A 26 -12.22 -19.16 -1.36
N ASN A 27 -12.33 -20.29 -2.07
CA ASN A 27 -11.64 -21.52 -1.65
C ASN A 27 -10.12 -21.31 -1.82
N ASP A 28 -9.40 -21.36 -0.69
CA ASP A 28 -7.96 -21.56 -0.50
C ASP A 28 -6.93 -20.65 -1.20
N MET A 29 -7.34 -19.57 -1.87
CA MET A 29 -6.39 -18.58 -2.38
C MET A 29 -6.22 -17.44 -1.36
N ALA A 30 -4.98 -17.14 -0.97
CA ALA A 30 -4.67 -15.98 -0.13
C ALA A 30 -5.36 -14.73 -0.71
N PRO A 31 -5.96 -13.89 0.13
CA PRO A 31 -6.86 -12.86 -0.36
C PRO A 31 -6.10 -11.87 -1.28
N PRO A 32 -6.72 -11.44 -2.40
CA PRO A 32 -5.99 -10.80 -3.48
C PRO A 32 -5.44 -9.42 -3.10
N LEU A 33 -4.16 -9.22 -3.42
CA LEU A 33 -3.39 -8.00 -3.19
C LEU A 33 -2.85 -7.46 -4.51
N LEU A 34 -3.27 -6.24 -4.87
CA LEU A 34 -2.84 -5.53 -6.08
C LEU A 34 -1.97 -4.32 -5.73
N PHE A 35 -0.79 -4.25 -6.35
CA PHE A 35 0.08 -3.07 -6.30
C PHE A 35 0.04 -2.29 -7.60
N TYR A 36 -0.41 -1.04 -7.51
CA TYR A 36 -0.38 -0.07 -8.59
C TYR A 36 0.69 0.99 -8.34
N ASN A 37 1.88 0.74 -8.90
CA ASN A 37 3.03 1.65 -8.80
C ASN A 37 2.85 2.81 -9.79
N ARG A 38 2.12 3.83 -9.35
CA ARG A 38 1.66 4.93 -10.19
C ARG A 38 2.81 5.74 -10.78
N VAL A 39 2.78 5.93 -12.08
CA VAL A 39 3.61 6.93 -12.76
C VAL A 39 2.89 8.29 -12.77
N PRO A 40 3.58 9.40 -12.44
CA PRO A 40 2.99 10.73 -12.57
C PRO A 40 2.63 11.07 -14.01
N LYS A 41 1.55 11.82 -14.21
CA LYS A 41 1.14 12.38 -15.52
C LYS A 41 0.73 11.35 -16.59
N THR A 42 0.34 10.15 -16.19
CA THR A 42 -0.13 9.08 -17.09
C THR A 42 -1.63 8.80 -17.00
N GLY A 43 -2.42 9.75 -16.47
CA GLY A 43 -3.83 9.51 -16.15
C GLY A 43 -4.04 8.59 -14.92
N SER A 44 -2.97 8.30 -14.16
CA SER A 44 -3.03 7.43 -12.98
C SER A 44 -3.98 7.92 -11.89
N THR A 45 -4.24 9.23 -11.82
CA THR A 45 -5.25 9.82 -10.92
C THR A 45 -6.67 9.42 -11.34
N THR A 46 -6.96 9.46 -12.63
CA THR A 46 -8.27 9.06 -13.17
C THR A 46 -8.54 7.59 -12.88
N PHE A 47 -7.56 6.72 -13.11
CA PHE A 47 -7.67 5.30 -12.77
C PHE A 47 -7.90 5.09 -11.27
N ALA A 48 -7.14 5.77 -10.41
CA ALA A 48 -7.30 5.65 -8.96
C ALA A 48 -8.71 6.05 -8.50
N ASN A 49 -9.30 7.11 -9.09
CA ASN A 49 -10.66 7.53 -8.76
C ASN A 49 -11.70 6.47 -9.13
N ILE A 50 -11.59 5.87 -10.32
CA ILE A 50 -12.47 4.75 -10.73
C ILE A 50 -12.31 3.58 -9.75
N ALA A 51 -11.08 3.25 -9.37
CA ALA A 51 -10.83 2.19 -8.41
C ALA A 51 -11.42 2.50 -7.02
N TYR A 52 -11.44 3.76 -6.56
CA TYR A 52 -12.12 4.15 -5.32
C TYR A 52 -13.65 3.98 -5.39
N GLU A 53 -14.27 4.20 -6.55
CA GLU A 53 -15.70 3.96 -6.74
C GLU A 53 -16.02 2.46 -6.76
N LEU A 54 -15.16 1.67 -7.42
CA LEU A 54 -15.29 0.22 -7.45
C LEU A 54 -15.01 -0.43 -6.10
N ALA A 55 -14.08 0.11 -5.31
CA ALA A 55 -13.76 -0.34 -3.96
C ALA A 55 -15.00 -0.35 -3.06
N GLN A 56 -15.85 0.66 -3.20
CA GLN A 56 -17.10 0.76 -2.44
C GLN A 56 -18.19 -0.21 -2.90
N ARG A 57 -18.13 -0.67 -4.16
CA ARG A 57 -19.13 -1.58 -4.74
C ARG A 57 -18.73 -3.05 -4.61
N ASN A 58 -17.43 -3.32 -4.61
CA ASN A 58 -16.85 -4.66 -4.68
C ASN A 58 -16.05 -5.02 -3.43
N ASP A 59 -16.14 -4.21 -2.37
CA ASP A 59 -15.72 -4.60 -1.02
C ASP A 59 -14.24 -4.92 -0.87
N PHE A 60 -13.40 -4.12 -1.54
CA PHE A 60 -11.95 -4.17 -1.37
C PHE A 60 -11.41 -2.85 -0.83
N SER A 61 -10.30 -2.92 -0.09
CA SER A 61 -9.66 -1.75 0.49
C SER A 61 -8.80 -1.02 -0.53
N MET A 62 -8.96 0.30 -0.64
CA MET A 62 -8.12 1.15 -1.48
C MET A 62 -7.18 2.00 -0.61
N LEU A 63 -5.87 1.72 -0.66
CA LEU A 63 -4.86 2.37 0.19
C LEU A 63 -3.87 3.20 -0.64
N HIS A 64 -3.69 4.46 -0.26
CA HIS A 64 -2.67 5.31 -0.86
C HIS A 64 -1.36 5.22 -0.09
N ILE A 65 -0.28 4.89 -0.79
CA ILE A 65 1.07 4.86 -0.24
C ILE A 65 1.69 6.26 -0.41
N ASN A 66 2.05 6.88 0.70
CA ASN A 66 2.80 8.12 0.71
C ASN A 66 4.26 7.88 1.11
N VAL A 67 5.20 8.22 0.23
CA VAL A 67 6.64 8.15 0.51
C VAL A 67 7.14 9.57 0.78
N THR A 68 7.23 9.93 2.05
CA THR A 68 7.55 11.31 2.47
C THR A 68 9.07 11.57 2.55
N TYR A 69 9.92 10.54 2.53
CA TYR A 69 11.37 10.74 2.65
C TYR A 69 11.95 11.36 1.37
N LYS A 70 12.43 12.61 1.47
CA LYS A 70 13.12 13.37 0.40
C LYS A 70 12.39 13.41 -0.96
N ASN A 71 11.08 13.16 -1.01
CA ASN A 71 10.30 12.97 -2.24
C ASN A 71 10.91 11.93 -3.20
N THR A 72 11.65 10.95 -2.67
CA THR A 72 12.28 9.91 -3.48
C THR A 72 11.31 8.76 -3.70
N LYS A 73 11.34 8.16 -4.91
CA LYS A 73 10.56 6.94 -5.22
C LYS A 73 11.16 5.67 -4.60
N TRP A 74 12.19 5.81 -3.77
CA TRP A 74 12.97 4.72 -3.18
C TRP A 74 12.69 4.63 -1.68
N LEU A 75 12.54 3.40 -1.19
CA LEU A 75 12.57 3.09 0.24
C LEU A 75 13.96 2.55 0.59
N ASN A 76 14.48 2.85 1.78
CA ASN A 76 15.67 2.15 2.29
C ASN A 76 15.32 0.67 2.60
N ILE A 77 16.33 -0.18 2.77
CA ILE A 77 16.11 -1.63 2.98
C ILE A 77 15.25 -1.95 4.21
N LEU A 78 15.39 -1.18 5.29
CA LEU A 78 14.63 -1.39 6.53
C LEU A 78 13.15 -1.02 6.34
N ASP A 79 12.88 0.07 5.62
CA ASP A 79 11.54 0.52 5.29
C ASP A 79 10.89 -0.39 4.27
N GLN A 80 11.66 -0.91 3.30
CA GLN A 80 11.19 -1.96 2.38
C GLN A 80 10.74 -3.21 3.16
N GLN A 81 11.56 -3.71 4.09
CA GLN A 81 11.23 -4.88 4.89
C GLN A 81 9.99 -4.63 5.77
N ARG A 82 9.92 -3.47 6.43
CA ARG A 82 8.74 -3.06 7.23
C ARG A 82 7.49 -2.97 6.37
N PHE A 83 7.62 -2.38 5.19
CA PHE A 83 6.51 -2.22 4.26
C PHE A 83 5.98 -3.56 3.76
N VAL A 84 6.86 -4.44 3.28
CA VAL A 84 6.51 -5.80 2.83
C VAL A 84 5.82 -6.58 3.94
N LYS A 85 6.37 -6.54 5.16
CA LYS A 85 5.78 -7.19 6.33
C LYS A 85 4.39 -6.62 6.65
N ASN A 86 4.25 -5.30 6.70
CA ASN A 86 2.98 -4.65 7.02
C ASN A 86 1.90 -4.99 6.00
N VAL A 87 2.21 -4.93 4.70
CA VAL A 87 1.22 -5.20 3.66
C VAL A 87 0.83 -6.68 3.61
N SER A 88 1.80 -7.58 3.81
CA SER A 88 1.53 -9.02 3.77
C SER A 88 0.75 -9.51 5.00
N LEU A 89 0.99 -8.93 6.18
CA LEU A 89 0.37 -9.38 7.43
C LEU A 89 -0.93 -8.65 7.78
N TRP A 90 -1.29 -7.58 7.08
CA TRP A 90 -2.50 -6.80 7.40
C TRP A 90 -3.77 -7.45 6.83
N THR A 91 -4.11 -8.63 7.34
CA THR A 91 -5.24 -9.47 6.91
C THR A 91 -6.59 -8.74 6.91
N GLU A 92 -6.82 -7.85 7.88
CA GLU A 92 -8.06 -7.05 7.98
C GLU A 92 -8.33 -6.12 6.79
N LYS A 93 -7.29 -5.80 5.99
CA LYS A 93 -7.45 -4.93 4.81
C LYS A 93 -7.60 -5.69 3.51
N HIS A 94 -7.35 -6.99 3.51
CA HIS A 94 -7.51 -7.77 2.31
C HIS A 94 -8.99 -8.10 2.03
N PRO A 95 -9.42 -8.12 0.76
CA PRO A 95 -8.66 -7.83 -0.46
C PRO A 95 -8.32 -6.33 -0.61
N ALA A 96 -7.14 -6.01 -1.15
CA ALA A 96 -6.64 -4.64 -1.19
C ALA A 96 -5.95 -4.22 -2.49
N LEU A 97 -6.15 -2.96 -2.89
CA LEU A 97 -5.40 -2.27 -3.93
C LEU A 97 -4.58 -1.15 -3.28
N TYR A 98 -3.26 -1.29 -3.34
CA TYR A 98 -2.31 -0.27 -2.90
C TYR A 98 -1.83 0.54 -4.10
N HIS A 99 -1.88 1.87 -4.01
CA HIS A 99 -1.42 2.74 -5.08
C HIS A 99 -0.54 3.88 -4.57
N GLY A 100 0.50 4.23 -5.31
CA GLY A 100 1.37 5.34 -4.94
C GLY A 100 2.58 5.48 -5.85
N HIS A 101 3.35 6.55 -5.65
CA HIS A 101 4.56 6.84 -6.41
C HIS A 101 5.78 6.13 -5.82
N LEU A 102 5.76 4.80 -5.90
CA LEU A 102 6.85 3.93 -5.47
C LEU A 102 7.42 3.19 -6.68
N GLN A 103 8.70 2.84 -6.61
CA GLN A 103 9.27 1.89 -7.57
C GLN A 103 8.85 0.45 -7.27
N PHE A 104 9.06 -0.41 -8.25
CA PHE A 104 8.86 -1.84 -8.05
C PHE A 104 9.63 -2.33 -6.83
N LEU A 105 8.94 -3.10 -6.00
CA LEU A 105 9.48 -3.73 -4.81
C LEU A 105 9.29 -5.23 -4.94
N ASP A 106 10.39 -5.97 -4.84
CA ASP A 106 10.38 -7.42 -4.88
C ASP A 106 10.22 -7.99 -3.46
N PHE A 107 9.05 -8.54 -3.17
CA PHE A 107 8.67 -9.10 -1.88
C PHE A 107 9.42 -10.41 -1.61
N THR A 108 9.83 -11.12 -2.66
CA THR A 108 10.54 -12.41 -2.55
C THR A 108 11.90 -12.25 -1.88
N ARG A 109 12.54 -11.09 -2.03
CA ARG A 109 13.79 -10.73 -1.35
C ARG A 109 13.66 -10.71 0.18
N PHE A 110 12.43 -10.64 0.70
CA PHE A 110 12.13 -10.62 2.13
C PHE A 110 11.37 -11.86 2.59
N GLY A 111 11.24 -12.89 1.74
CA GLY A 111 10.56 -14.14 2.06
C GLY A 111 9.04 -14.10 1.92
N TYR A 112 8.48 -13.12 1.20
CA TYR A 112 7.03 -13.01 0.93
C TYR A 112 6.73 -13.23 -0.55
N PRO A 113 5.56 -13.78 -0.91
CA PRO A 113 5.15 -13.88 -2.31
C PRO A 113 4.95 -12.49 -2.91
N ASN A 114 5.29 -12.34 -4.19
CA ASN A 114 5.04 -11.09 -4.90
C ASN A 114 3.52 -10.89 -5.09
N PRO A 115 3.00 -9.69 -4.79
CA PRO A 115 1.62 -9.35 -5.11
C PRO A 115 1.41 -9.31 -6.63
N CYS A 116 0.14 -9.40 -7.05
CA CYS A 116 -0.20 -9.07 -8.43
C CYS A 116 0.18 -7.60 -8.66
N THR A 117 1.11 -7.34 -9.57
CA THR A 117 1.63 -5.99 -9.86
C THR A 117 1.20 -5.59 -11.26
N SER A 118 0.55 -4.42 -11.38
CA SER A 118 0.23 -3.81 -12.67
C SER A 118 1.17 -2.62 -12.91
N ILE A 119 1.85 -2.63 -14.07
CA ILE A 119 2.84 -1.61 -14.49
C ILE A 119 2.13 -0.32 -14.90
#